data_AF-A0A947TKG7-F1
#
_entry.id   AF-A0A947TKG7-F1
#
_cell.length_a   1.000
_cell.length_b   1.000
_cell.length_c   1.000
_cell.angle_alpha   90.00
_cell.angle_beta   90.00
_cell.angle_gamma   90.00
#
_symmetry.space_group_name_H-M   'P 1'
#
loop_
_entity.id
_entity.type
_entity.pdbx_description
1 polymer ?
#
loop_
_entity_poly.entity_id
_entity_poly.type
_entity_poly.pdbx_seq_one_letter_code
_entity_poly.pdbx_strand_id
1 'polypeptide(L)' 'MYTDIDYCEVVSQSLTGQRPTDEQTFNSINLLADRLQSVRKAYPRLAGVEFSPQVQALIEQESLLAIS' A
#
# COMPACT_ATOMS: atom_id res chain seq x y z
N MET A 1 0.75 23.73 6.77
CA MET A 1 1.43 22.60 7.43
C MET A 1 1.05 21.35 6.67
N TYR A 2 1.96 20.75 5.90
CA TYR A 2 1.74 19.42 5.35
C TYR A 2 2.01 18.44 6.49
N THR A 3 0.97 17.88 7.10
CA THR A 3 1.12 16.68 7.93
C THR A 3 1.66 15.59 7.03
N ASP A 4 2.86 15.09 7.33
CA ASP A 4 3.40 13.90 6.69
C ASP A 4 2.39 12.78 6.94
N ILE A 5 1.74 12.33 5.87
CA ILE A 5 0.76 11.25 5.96
C ILE A 5 1.57 9.98 6.19
N ASP A 6 1.39 9.33 7.34
CA ASP A 6 1.95 8.01 7.55
C ASP A 6 1.16 7.01 6.70
N TYR A 7 1.70 6.70 5.53
CA TYR A 7 1.11 5.77 4.57
C TYR A 7 0.93 4.37 5.17
N CYS A 8 1.81 3.94 6.08
CA CYS A 8 1.66 2.67 6.77
C CYS A 8 0.48 2.71 7.73
N GLU A 9 0.29 3.82 8.44
CA GLU A 9 -0.85 4.01 9.34
C GLU A 9 -2.18 4.01 8.56
N VAL A 10 -2.24 4.74 7.45
CA VAL A 10 -3.44 4.77 6.59
C VAL A 10 -3.82 3.36 6.14
N VAL A 11 -2.87 2.58 5.62
CA VAL A 11 -3.14 1.20 5.18
C VAL A 11 -3.53 0.31 6.35
N SER A 12 -2.88 0.45 7.50
CA SER A 12 -3.19 -0.32 8.71
C SER A 12 -4.62 -0.04 9.22
N GLN A 13 -5.03 1.23 9.25
CA GLN A 13 -6.39 1.61 9.66
C GLN A 13 -7.44 1.03 8.70
N SER A 14 -7.17 1.00 7.39
CA SER A 14 -8.08 0.41 6.41
C SER A 14 -8.15 -1.11 6.55
N LEU A 15 -7.02 -1.78 6.75
CA LEU A 15 -6.95 -3.21 6.99
C LEU A 15 -7.66 -3.65 8.27
N THR A 16 -7.60 -2.83 9.31
CA THR A 16 -8.26 -3.10 10.59
C THR A 16 -9.72 -2.64 10.62
N GLY A 17 -10.23 -2.06 9.53
CA GLY A 17 -11.60 -1.56 9.43
C GLY A 17 -11.88 -0.30 10.27
N GLN A 18 -10.84 0.34 10.80
CA GLN A 18 -10.97 1.61 11.52
C GLN A 18 -11.36 2.77 10.58
N ARG A 19 -11.02 2.64 9.30
CA ARG A 19 -11.47 3.52 8.23
C ARG A 19 -11.93 2.71 7.02
N PRO A 20 -12.78 3.28 6.15
CA PRO A 20 -13.09 2.65 4.87
C PRO A 20 -11.84 2.61 3.97
N THR A 21 -11.75 1.57 3.16
CA THR A 21 -10.82 1.52 2.04
C THR A 21 -11.31 2.49 0.97
N ASP A 22 -10.53 3.55 0.76
CA ASP A 22 -10.82 4.67 -0.13
C ASP A 22 -9.62 5.03 -1.01
N GLU A 23 -9.76 6.05 -1.86
CA GLU A 23 -8.69 6.53 -2.76
C GLU A 23 -7.40 6.87 -2.02
N GLN A 24 -7.49 7.38 -0.77
CA GLN A 24 -6.31 7.67 0.04
C GLN A 24 -5.57 6.38 0.44
N THR A 25 -6.31 5.31 0.73
CA THR A 25 -5.75 3.99 1.01
C THR A 25 -4.98 3.46 -0.20
N PHE A 26 -5.60 3.51 -1.38
CA PHE A 26 -4.98 3.04 -2.62
C PHE A 26 -3.74 3.85 -3.01
N ASN A 27 -3.82 5.18 -2.94
CA ASN A 27 -2.66 6.07 -3.16
C ASN A 27 -1.51 5.77 -2.19
N SER A 28 -1.83 5.45 -0.93
CA SER A 28 -0.83 5.07 0.07
C SER A 28 -0.15 3.74 -0.28
N ILE A 29 -0.92 2.75 -0.72
CA ILE A 29 -0.39 1.45 -1.15
C ILE A 29 0.52 1.61 -2.38
N ASN A 30 0.09 2.36 -3.39
CA ASN A 30 0.88 2.59 -4.61
C ASN A 30 2.23 3.26 -4.29
N LEU A 31 2.23 4.29 -3.43
CA LEU A 31 3.48 4.92 -3.01
C LEU A 31 4.39 3.97 -2.21
N LEU A 32 3.82 3.14 -1.33
CA LEU A 32 4.58 2.14 -0.59
C LEU A 32 5.15 1.07 -1.55
N ALA A 33 4.42 0.69 -2.60
CA ALA A 33 4.87 -0.24 -3.62
C ALA A 33 6.08 0.32 -4.40
N ASP A 34 6.01 1.59 -4.82
CA ASP A 34 7.13 2.27 -5.49
C ASP A 34 8.38 2.36 -4.60
N ARG A 35 8.19 2.67 -3.32
CA ARG A 35 9.27 2.70 -2.33
C ARG A 35 9.88 1.31 -2.12
N LEU A 36 9.04 0.28 -1.98
CA LEU A 36 9.49 -1.10 -1.85
C LEU A 36 10.27 -1.55 -3.10
N GLN A 37 9.79 -1.23 -4.29
CA GLN A 37 10.49 -1.52 -5.54
C GLN A 37 11.86 -0.83 -5.59
N SER A 38 11.93 0.42 -5.15
CA SER A 38 13.19 1.18 -5.10
C SER A 38 14.19 0.55 -4.12
N VAL A 39 13.72 0.11 -2.95
CA VAL A 39 14.53 -0.62 -1.96
C VAL A 39 15.02 -1.95 -2.51
N ARG A 40 14.16 -2.72 -3.18
CA ARG A 40 14.53 -4.00 -3.81
C ARG A 40 15.59 -3.82 -4.90
N LYS A 41 15.50 -2.75 -5.69
CA LYS A 41 16.50 -2.40 -6.71
C LYS A 41 17.85 -2.00 -6.08
N ALA A 42 17.82 -1.24 -4.99
CA ALA A 42 19.03 -0.80 -4.31
C ALA A 42 19.72 -1.93 -3.52
N TYR A 43 18.94 -2.87 -2.97
CA TYR A 43 19.43 -3.92 -2.09
C TYR A 43 18.93 -5.30 -2.54
N PRO A 44 19.70 -6.04 -3.37
CA PRO A 44 19.29 -7.34 -3.90
C PRO A 44 18.93 -8.39 -2.84
N ARG A 45 19.48 -8.28 -1.62
CA ARG A 45 19.14 -9.15 -0.48
C ARG A 45 17.69 -9.00 -0.01
N LEU A 46 17.05 -7.87 -0.32
CA LEU A 46 15.65 -7.58 0.01
C LEU A 46 14.71 -7.92 -1.16
N ALA A 47 15.20 -8.52 -2.25
CA ALA A 47 14.39 -8.80 -3.43
C ALA A 47 13.18 -9.73 -3.17
N GLY A 48 13.22 -10.55 -2.11
CA GLY A 48 12.12 -11.42 -1.69
C GLY A 48 11.18 -10.79 -0.64
N VAL A 49 11.38 -9.52 -0.27
CA VAL A 49 10.44 -8.80 0.59
C VAL A 49 9.25 -8.38 -0.23
N GLU A 50 8.07 -8.87 0.15
CA GLU A 50 6.79 -8.59 -0.49
C GLU A 50 5.79 -8.06 0.55
N PHE A 51 4.68 -7.51 0.08
CA PHE A 51 3.57 -7.15 0.95
C PHE A 51 2.91 -8.38 1.57
N SER A 52 2.24 -8.15 2.70
CA SER A 52 1.42 -9.17 3.34
C SER A 52 0.22 -9.53 2.45
N PRO A 53 -0.34 -10.76 2.57
CA PRO A 53 -1.51 -11.17 1.80
C PRO A 53 -2.71 -10.22 1.96
N GLN A 54 -2.84 -9.57 3.11
CA GLN A 54 -3.93 -8.64 3.39
C GLN A 54 -3.80 -7.36 2.56
N VAL A 55 -2.59 -6.82 2.42
CA VAL A 55 -2.33 -5.66 1.54
C VAL A 55 -2.49 -6.07 0.07
N GLN A 56 -2.07 -7.28 -0.29
CA GLN A 56 -2.25 -7.79 -1.65
C GLN A 56 -3.73 -7.88 -2.05
N ALA A 57 -4.60 -8.32 -1.14
CA ALA A 57 -6.04 -8.33 -1.36
C ALA A 57 -6.62 -6.93 -1.58
N LEU A 58 -6.11 -5.89 -0.89
CA LEU A 58 -6.54 -4.51 -1.14
C LEU A 58 -6.14 -4.03 -2.54
N ILE A 59 -4.94 -4.39 -3.02
CA ILE A 59 -4.48 -4.06 -4.37
C ILE A 59 -5.39 -4.72 -5.42
N GLU A 60 -5.77 -5.97 -5.21
CA GLU A 60 -6.69 -6.69 -6.10
C GLU A 60 -8.09 -6.04 -6.11
N GLN A 61 -8.57 -5.57 -4.95
CA GLN A 61 -9.83 -4.81 -4.86
C GLN A 61 -9.78 -3.50 -5.65
N GLU A 62 -8.68 -2.76 -5.61
CA GLU A 62 -8.49 -1.55 -6.42
C GLU A 62 -8.63 -1.87 -7.91
N SER A 63 -7.95 -2.92 -8.38
CA SER A 63 -8.01 -3.34 -9.77
C SER A 63 -9.42 -3.75 -10.20
N LEU A 64 -10.22 -4.35 -9.32
CA LEU A 64 -11.61 -4.69 -9.63
C LEU A 64 -12.50 -3.44 -9.73
N LEU A 65 -12.30 -2.45 -8.86
CA LEU A 65 -13.03 -1.19 -8.88
C LEU A 65 -12.68 -0.33 -10.10
N ALA A 66 -11.44 -0.40 -10.60
CA ALA A 66 -10.99 0.35 -11.77
C ALA A 66 -11.55 -0.18 -13.12
N ILE A 67 -12.14 -1.38 -13.14
CA ILE A 67 -12.69 -2.02 -14.34
C ILE A 67 -14.22 -1.83 -14.44
N SER A 68 -14.86 -1.26 -13.42
CA SER A 68 -16.30 -0.97 -13.40
C SER A 68 -16.63 0.47 -13.80
#